data_AF-A0A316U617-F1
#
_entry.id   AF-A0A316U617-F1
#
_cell.length_a   1.000
_cell.length_b   1.000
_cell.length_c   1.000
_cell.angle_alpha   90.00
_cell.angle_beta   90.00
_cell.angle_gamma   90.00
#
_symmetry.space_group_name_H-M   'P 1'
#
loop_
_entity.id
_entity.type
_entity.pdbx_description
1 polymer ?
#
loop_
_entity_poly.entity_id
_entity_poly.type
_entity_poly.pdbx_seq_one_letter_code
_entity_poly.pdbx_strand_id
1 'polypeptide(L)'
;LSTREVRCVLGQVASGLAFLHANNIVHRDIKDENVVLNGSGHAQLIDFGSSAHVRNGRLFDTFSGTLDYAAAEILRGDKYGGKEQDVWALGVVAYVCLVGDAPFWNGEEAM
;
A
#
# COMPACT_ATOMS: atom_id res chain seq x y z
N LEU A 1 0.20 -18.63 -2.96
CA LEU A 1 -0.56 -18.34 -4.19
C LEU A 1 0.33 -18.64 -5.39
N SER A 2 -0.21 -19.15 -6.49
CA SER A 2 0.50 -19.20 -7.77
C SER A 2 0.77 -17.78 -8.29
N THR A 3 1.81 -17.57 -9.11
CA THR A 3 2.12 -16.27 -9.70
C THR A 3 0.93 -15.67 -10.48
N ARG A 4 0.08 -16.52 -11.06
CA ARG A 4 -1.14 -16.10 -11.75
C ARG A 4 -2.17 -15.54 -10.76
N GLU A 5 -2.40 -16.22 -9.64
CA GLU A 5 -3.33 -15.76 -8.60
C GLU A 5 -2.83 -14.46 -7.98
N VAL A 6 -1.53 -14.36 -7.67
CA VAL A 6 -0.92 -13.12 -7.15
C VAL A 6 -1.15 -11.95 -8.12
N ARG A 7 -0.91 -12.16 -9.42
CA ARG A 7 -1.17 -11.14 -10.44
C ARG A 7 -2.65 -10.70 -10.47
N CYS A 8 -3.58 -11.65 -10.33
CA CYS A 8 -5.01 -11.34 -10.31
C CYS A 8 -5.41 -10.52 -9.06
N VAL A 9 -4.86 -10.85 -7.90
CA VAL A 9 -5.08 -10.10 -6.64
C VAL A 9 -4.49 -8.69 -6.76
N LEU A 10 -3.22 -8.57 -7.12
CA LEU A 10 -2.55 -7.27 -7.26
C LEU A 10 -3.21 -6.38 -8.31
N GLY A 11 -3.70 -6.96 -9.42
CA GLY A 11 -4.44 -6.20 -10.43
C GLY A 11 -5.73 -5.58 -9.89
N GLN A 12 -6.46 -6.31 -9.04
CA GLN A 12 -7.67 -5.80 -8.39
C GLN A 12 -7.34 -4.72 -7.35
N VAL A 13 -6.30 -4.93 -6.53
CA VAL A 13 -5.84 -3.92 -5.57
C VAL A 13 -5.38 -2.64 -6.28
N ALA A 14 -4.57 -2.77 -7.34
CA ALA A 14 -4.13 -1.65 -8.16
C ALA A 14 -5.31 -0.90 -8.78
N SER A 15 -6.33 -1.63 -9.27
CA SER A 15 -7.56 -1.01 -9.77
C SER A 15 -8.32 -0.24 -8.68
N GLY A 16 -8.39 -0.77 -7.47
CA GLY A 16 -8.99 -0.09 -6.31
C GLY A 16 -8.22 1.17 -5.92
N LEU A 17 -6.90 1.08 -5.84
CA LEU A 17 -6.03 2.23 -5.56
C LEU A 17 -6.15 3.31 -6.62
N ALA A 18 -6.15 2.94 -7.91
CA ALA A 18 -6.34 3.88 -9.01
C ALA A 18 -7.68 4.63 -8.88
N PHE A 19 -8.75 3.94 -8.49
CA PHE A 19 -10.04 4.56 -8.21
C PHE A 19 -9.97 5.56 -7.04
N LEU A 20 -9.34 5.19 -5.91
CA LEU A 20 -9.17 6.10 -4.77
C LEU A 20 -8.34 7.33 -5.17
N HIS A 21 -7.21 7.12 -5.83
CA HIS A 21 -6.29 8.17 -6.25
C HIS A 21 -6.93 9.15 -7.23
N ALA A 22 -7.80 8.68 -8.13
CA ALA A 22 -8.60 9.52 -9.04
C ALA A 22 -9.59 10.41 -8.29
N ASN A 23 -10.06 9.98 -7.11
CA ASN A 23 -10.95 10.74 -6.22
C ASN A 23 -10.18 11.53 -5.14
N ASN A 24 -8.85 11.66 -5.29
CA ASN A 24 -7.97 12.31 -4.31
C ASN A 24 -8.08 11.69 -2.91
N ILE A 25 -8.26 10.38 -2.82
CA ILE A 25 -8.20 9.61 -1.59
C ILE A 25 -6.94 8.75 -1.64
N VAL A 26 -6.22 8.67 -0.53
CA VAL A 26 -5.11 7.74 -0.32
C VAL A 26 -5.44 6.82 0.84
N HIS A 27 -5.05 5.55 0.75
CA HIS A 27 -5.33 4.57 1.79
C HIS A 27 -4.36 4.69 2.97
N ARG A 28 -3.07 4.87 2.67
CA ARG A 28 -1.93 5.04 3.59
C ARG A 28 -1.64 3.89 4.55
N ASP A 29 -2.28 2.74 4.37
CA ASP A 29 -2.01 1.51 5.13
C ASP A 29 -2.29 0.27 4.28
N ILE A 30 -1.78 0.27 3.05
CA ILE A 30 -1.83 -0.91 2.19
C ILE A 30 -0.86 -1.94 2.74
N LYS A 31 -1.40 -3.11 3.09
CA LYS A 31 -0.67 -4.28 3.57
C LYS A 31 -1.48 -5.53 3.29
N ASP A 32 -0.85 -6.68 3.42
CA ASP A 32 -1.49 -7.99 3.23
C ASP A 32 -2.72 -8.19 4.14
N GLU A 33 -2.65 -7.77 5.40
CA GLU A 33 -3.77 -7.80 6.35
C GLU A 33 -5.01 -7.02 5.88
N ASN A 34 -4.80 -5.95 5.10
CA ASN A 34 -5.87 -5.06 4.60
C ASN A 34 -6.33 -5.42 3.17
N VAL A 35 -5.84 -6.53 2.61
CA VAL A 35 -6.28 -7.10 1.33
C VAL A 35 -6.97 -8.44 1.59
N VAL A 36 -8.30 -8.43 1.61
CA VAL A 36 -9.10 -9.64 1.85
C VAL A 36 -9.63 -10.24 0.56
N LEU A 37 -9.81 -11.56 0.54
CA LEU A 37 -10.48 -12.26 -0.54
C LEU A 37 -11.90 -12.61 -0.13
N ASN A 38 -12.88 -12.27 -0.98
CA ASN A 38 -14.25 -12.71 -0.75
C ASN A 38 -14.43 -14.20 -1.11
N GLY A 39 -15.64 -14.73 -0.90
CA GLY A 39 -15.96 -16.14 -1.20
C GLY A 39 -15.82 -16.56 -2.68
N SER A 40 -15.62 -15.60 -3.59
CA SER A 40 -15.34 -15.84 -5.02
C SER A 40 -13.86 -15.63 -5.38
N GLY A 41 -13.00 -15.33 -4.40
CA GLY A 41 -11.57 -15.07 -4.61
C GLY A 41 -11.25 -13.67 -5.17
N HIS A 42 -12.21 -12.73 -5.16
CA HIS A 42 -11.94 -11.35 -5.54
C HIS A 42 -11.35 -10.56 -4.37
N ALA A 43 -10.33 -9.75 -4.67
CA ALA A 43 -9.63 -8.95 -3.68
C ALA A 43 -10.40 -7.67 -3.35
N GLN A 44 -10.45 -7.33 -2.06
CA GLN A 44 -11.09 -6.12 -1.55
C GLN A 44 -10.14 -5.43 -0.57
N LEU A 45 -10.03 -4.11 -0.70
CA LEU A 45 -9.37 -3.26 0.29
C LEU A 45 -10.32 -3.03 1.46
N ILE A 46 -9.79 -3.16 2.67
CA ILE A 46 -10.50 -2.90 3.93
C ILE A 46 -9.69 -1.94 4.80
N ASP A 47 -10.28 -1.52 5.91
CA ASP A 47 -9.67 -0.63 6.90
C ASP A 47 -9.18 0.73 6.37
N PHE A 48 -10.15 1.63 6.19
CA PHE A 48 -9.91 3.01 5.79
C PHE A 48 -9.59 3.93 6.98
N GLY A 49 -9.23 3.38 8.16
CA GLY A 49 -8.95 4.17 9.38
C GLY A 49 -7.82 5.18 9.19
N SER A 50 -6.82 4.84 8.37
CA SER A 50 -5.70 5.73 8.03
C SER A 50 -5.90 6.51 6.73
N SER A 51 -7.04 6.35 6.05
CA SER A 51 -7.28 7.00 4.76
C SER A 51 -7.45 8.52 4.91
N ALA A 52 -7.05 9.25 3.87
CA ALA A 52 -7.14 10.71 3.88
C ALA A 52 -7.35 11.28 2.48
N HIS A 53 -7.88 12.50 2.42
CA HIS A 53 -7.94 13.26 1.18
C HIS A 53 -6.61 13.95 0.89
N VAL A 54 -6.10 13.75 -0.32
CA VAL A 54 -4.97 14.52 -0.87
C VAL A 54 -5.46 15.93 -1.19
N ARG A 55 -4.69 16.94 -0.77
CA ARG A 55 -4.97 18.35 -1.08
C ARG A 55 -3.83 18.93 -1.91
N ASN A 56 -4.17 19.62 -2.99
CA ASN A 56 -3.17 20.23 -3.88
C ASN A 56 -2.20 21.12 -3.09
N GLY A 57 -0.90 20.91 -3.29
CA GLY A 57 0.16 21.68 -2.64
C GLY A 57 0.36 21.37 -1.15
N ARG A 58 -0.30 20.35 -0.58
CA ARG A 58 -0.08 19.90 0.80
C ARG A 58 0.43 18.47 0.81
N LEU A 59 1.53 18.27 1.54
CA LEU A 59 2.09 16.96 1.84
C LEU A 59 1.68 16.55 3.26
N PHE A 60 1.65 15.25 3.51
CA PHE A 60 1.48 14.69 4.84
C PHE A 60 2.81 14.79 5.61
N ASP A 61 2.72 15.17 6.88
CA ASP A 61 3.84 15.31 7.82
C ASP A 61 3.83 14.24 8.93
N THR A 62 2.77 13.44 8.97
CA THR A 62 2.52 12.40 9.95
C THR A 62 2.24 11.08 9.24
N PHE A 63 2.90 10.02 9.70
CA PHE A 63 2.66 8.67 9.24
C PHE A 63 1.67 7.95 10.17
N SER A 64 0.73 7.23 9.59
CA SER A 64 -0.35 6.52 10.31
C SER A 64 -0.56 5.09 9.78
N GLY A 65 0.41 4.54 9.04
CA GLY A 65 0.38 3.17 8.53
C GLY A 65 1.35 2.24 9.26
N THR A 66 1.55 1.06 8.69
CA THR A 66 2.50 0.04 9.16
C THR A 66 3.91 0.29 8.61
N LEU A 67 4.93 0.34 9.49
CA LEU A 67 6.30 0.75 9.12
C LEU A 67 6.97 -0.16 8.09
N ASP A 68 6.73 -1.47 8.13
CA ASP A 68 7.30 -2.44 7.18
C ASP A 68 6.85 -2.20 5.72
N TYR A 69 5.78 -1.43 5.54
CA TYR A 69 5.20 -1.05 4.26
C TYR A 69 5.48 0.41 3.89
N ALA A 70 6.23 1.14 4.71
CA ALA A 70 6.52 2.56 4.48
C ALA A 70 7.56 2.74 3.37
N ALA A 71 7.34 3.75 2.52
CA ALA A 71 8.29 4.16 1.49
C ALA A 71 9.53 4.81 2.10
N ALA A 72 10.64 4.74 1.38
CA ALA A 72 11.93 5.28 1.80
C ALA A 72 11.86 6.74 2.27
N GLU A 73 11.10 7.60 1.59
CA GLU A 73 10.91 9.01 1.99
C GLU A 73 10.23 9.14 3.35
N ILE A 74 9.28 8.27 3.68
CA ILE A 74 8.62 8.27 4.99
C ILE A 74 9.59 7.82 6.07
N LEU A 75 10.39 6.78 5.80
CA LEU A 75 11.40 6.29 6.72
C LEU A 75 12.51 7.32 6.99
N ARG A 76 12.83 8.15 6.00
CA ARG A 76 13.73 9.32 6.14
C ARG A 76 13.10 10.50 6.90
N GLY A 77 11.81 10.43 7.22
CA GLY A 77 11.07 11.51 7.90
C GLY A 77 10.66 12.66 6.98
N ASP A 78 10.70 12.45 5.66
CA ASP A 78 10.26 13.46 4.70
C ASP A 78 8.74 13.57 4.68
N LYS A 79 8.27 14.74 4.23
CA LYS A 79 6.86 14.91 3.90
C LYS A 79 6.55 14.18 2.59
N TYR A 80 5.38 13.56 2.50
CA TYR A 80 5.03 12.68 1.38
C TYR A 80 3.65 13.02 0.78
N GLY A 81 3.43 12.67 -0.49
CA GLY A 81 2.19 12.95 -1.23
C GLY A 81 1.04 11.99 -0.94
N GLY A 82 1.37 10.79 -0.43
CA GLY A 82 0.42 9.73 -0.07
C GLY A 82 0.10 8.77 -1.20
N LYS A 83 0.00 9.24 -2.45
CA LYS A 83 -0.28 8.35 -3.60
C LYS A 83 0.92 7.46 -3.90
N GLU A 84 2.12 8.03 -3.84
CA GLU A 84 3.39 7.34 -4.02
C GLU A 84 3.61 6.27 -2.93
N GLN A 85 3.22 6.59 -1.70
CA GLN A 85 3.23 5.66 -0.57
C GLN A 85 2.33 4.43 -0.82
N ASP A 86 1.10 4.61 -1.30
CA ASP A 86 0.20 3.49 -1.62
C ASP A 86 0.80 2.58 -2.72
N VAL A 87 1.51 3.17 -3.69
CA VAL A 87 2.18 2.41 -4.77
C VAL A 87 3.37 1.61 -4.24
N TRP A 88 4.21 2.21 -3.39
CA TRP A 88 5.30 1.50 -2.73
C TRP A 88 4.78 0.32 -1.91
N ALA A 89 3.79 0.56 -1.07
CA ALA A 89 3.19 -0.45 -0.22
C ALA A 89 2.55 -1.60 -1.01
N LEU A 90 1.93 -1.31 -2.17
CA LEU A 90 1.47 -2.36 -3.10
C LEU A 90 2.64 -3.23 -3.61
N GLY A 91 3.82 -2.66 -3.83
CA GLY A 91 5.03 -3.39 -4.18
C GLY A 91 5.49 -4.32 -3.06
N VAL A 92 5.43 -3.87 -1.81
CA VAL A 92 5.72 -4.70 -0.63
C VAL A 92 4.73 -5.87 -0.53
N VAL A 93 3.42 -5.62 -0.69
CA VAL A 93 2.40 -6.68 -0.74
C VAL A 93 2.67 -7.68 -1.87
N ALA A 94 3.09 -7.21 -3.05
CA ALA A 94 3.46 -8.08 -4.16
C ALA A 94 4.63 -9.00 -3.81
N TYR A 95 5.67 -8.46 -3.15
CA TYR A 95 6.82 -9.23 -2.70
C TYR A 95 6.40 -10.29 -1.68
N VAL A 96 5.67 -9.90 -0.63
CA VAL A 96 5.16 -10.82 0.41
C VAL A 96 4.33 -11.94 -0.22
N CYS A 97 3.45 -11.62 -1.18
CA CYS A 97 2.62 -12.62 -1.85
C CYS A 97 3.42 -13.63 -2.70
N LEU A 98 4.58 -13.23 -3.24
CA LEU A 98 5.42 -14.05 -4.11
C LEU A 98 6.49 -14.84 -3.34
N VAL A 99 7.07 -14.23 -2.31
CA VAL A 99 8.24 -14.73 -1.59
C VAL A 99 7.86 -15.33 -0.24
N GLY A 100 6.77 -14.85 0.37
CA GLY A 100 6.30 -15.29 1.68
C GLY A 100 7.00 -14.60 2.86
N ASP A 101 7.78 -13.56 2.60
CA ASP A 101 8.51 -12.78 3.62
C ASP A 101 8.56 -11.29 3.22
N ALA A 102 8.91 -10.42 4.15
CA ALA A 102 9.11 -9.00 3.89
C ALA A 102 10.32 -8.76 2.96
N PRO A 103 10.28 -7.75 2.08
CA PRO A 103 11.40 -7.43 1.19
C PRO A 103 12.62 -6.86 1.91
N PHE A 104 12.43 -6.29 3.10
CA PHE A 104 13.46 -5.60 3.86
C PHE A 104 13.43 -6.08 5.32
N TRP A 105 14.60 -6.26 5.92
CA TRP A 105 14.72 -6.69 7.31
C TRP A 105 14.48 -5.55 8.31
N ASN A 106 14.75 -4.31 7.88
CA ASN A 106 14.57 -3.11 8.68
C ASN A 106 14.42 -1.87 7.78
N GLY A 107 14.12 -0.73 8.41
CA GLY A 107 13.96 0.53 7.70
C GLY A 107 15.26 1.08 7.06
N GLU A 108 16.45 0.72 7.54
CA GLU A 108 17.72 1.14 6.91
C GLU A 108 17.95 0.50 5.55
N GLU A 109 17.57 -0.77 5.40
CA GLU A 109 17.66 -1.49 4.12
C GLU A 109 16.63 -0.99 3.10
N ALA A 110 15.48 -0.47 3.59
CA ALA A 110 14.42 0.07 2.75
C ALA A 110 14.66 1.51 2.28
N MET A 111 15.64 2.23 2.84
CA MET A 111 15.99 3.64 2.54
C MET A 111 16.99 3.78 1.39
#